data_AF-A0A9X9F3A4-F1
#
_entry.id   AF-A0A9X9F3A4-F1
#
_cell.length_a   1.000
_cell.length_b   1.000
_cell.length_c   1.000
_cell.angle_alpha   90.00
_cell.angle_beta   90.00
_cell.angle_gamma   90.00
#
_symmetry.space_group_name_H-M   'P 1'
#
loop_
_entity.id
_entity.type
_entity.pdbx_description
1 polymer ?
#
loop_
_entity_poly.entity_id
_entity_poly.type
_entity_poly.pdbx_seq_one_letter_code
_entity_poly.pdbx_strand_id
1 'polypeptide(L)'
;IPGDPATAKYAIVQKENEENVLKKQYKMHTGIVINKTKETVQISSEGLTVTAVVSSEVLEDIQVGDTVTIYGASFMSNMASGELSAKAPIIEKLASKTMTPNTSVNKSKSISEVDKKEQNALDQHQKLSGKVIEK
;
A
#
# COMPACT_ATOMS: atom_id res chain seq x y z
N ILE A 1 39.37 -7.36 -1.57
CA ILE A 1 38.67 -6.59 -2.61
C ILE A 1 37.62 -5.74 -1.90
N PRO A 2 37.76 -4.41 -1.82
CA PRO A 2 36.70 -3.56 -1.30
C PRO A 2 35.46 -3.77 -2.17
N GLY A 3 34.35 -4.17 -1.56
CA GLY A 3 33.12 -4.54 -2.25
C GLY A 3 32.53 -3.35 -2.99
N ASP A 4 32.21 -3.57 -4.26
CA ASP A 4 31.48 -2.62 -5.09
C ASP A 4 30.22 -2.16 -4.33
N PRO A 5 29.97 -0.85 -4.17
CA PRO A 5 28.76 -0.39 -3.50
C PRO A 5 27.56 -0.94 -4.27
N ALA A 6 26.67 -1.63 -3.56
CA ALA A 6 25.41 -2.11 -4.12
C ALA A 6 24.60 -0.90 -4.61
N THR A 7 24.78 -0.55 -5.88
CA THR A 7 24.15 0.63 -6.46
C THR A 7 22.77 0.21 -6.89
N ALA A 8 21.75 0.70 -6.18
CA ALA A 8 20.37 0.50 -6.58
C ALA A 8 20.16 1.13 -7.96
N LYS A 9 19.77 0.32 -8.97
CA LYS A 9 19.48 0.83 -10.31
C LYS A 9 18.24 1.73 -10.33
N TYR A 10 17.31 1.50 -9.41
CA TYR A 10 16.06 2.25 -9.25
C TYR A 10 15.80 2.44 -7.75
N ALA A 11 15.60 3.69 -7.33
CA ALA A 11 15.25 4.03 -5.96
C ALA A 11 14.04 4.97 -5.97
N ILE A 12 13.13 4.77 -5.02
CA ILE A 12 12.00 5.65 -4.77
C ILE A 12 12.28 6.36 -3.46
N VAL A 13 12.41 7.68 -3.50
CA VAL A 13 12.70 8.50 -2.32
C VAL A 13 11.39 9.13 -1.85
N GLN A 14 10.97 8.74 -0.65
CA GLN A 14 9.82 9.33 0.04
C GLN A 14 10.32 10.18 1.20
N LYS A 15 9.92 11.46 1.24
CA LYS A 15 10.11 12.29 2.42
C LYS A 15 8.99 12.05 3.42
N GLU A 16 9.36 11.96 4.69
CA GLU A 16 8.39 11.92 5.77
C GLU A 16 7.60 13.24 5.82
N ASN A 17 6.32 13.15 6.19
CA ASN A 17 5.39 14.28 6.29
C ASN A 17 5.11 15.02 4.97
N GLU A 18 5.55 14.49 3.84
CA GLU A 18 5.10 14.92 2.52
C GLU A 18 4.10 13.91 1.94
N GLU A 19 3.27 14.37 1.01
CA GLU A 19 2.39 13.48 0.26
C GLU A 19 3.20 12.36 -0.41
N ASN A 20 2.64 11.15 -0.42
CA ASN A 20 3.27 9.99 -1.04
C ASN A 20 3.58 10.29 -2.53
N VAL A 21 4.86 10.22 -2.89
CA VAL A 21 5.39 10.54 -4.23
C VAL A 21 4.74 9.68 -5.32
N LEU A 22 4.32 8.46 -4.96
CA LEU A 22 3.67 7.54 -5.87
C LEU A 22 2.32 8.07 -6.37
N LYS A 23 1.57 8.80 -5.52
CA LYS A 23 0.25 9.35 -5.89
C LYS A 23 0.34 10.41 -6.99
N LYS A 24 1.48 11.10 -7.09
CA LYS A 24 1.72 12.13 -8.12
C LYS A 24 2.16 11.53 -9.45
N GLN A 25 2.81 10.37 -9.42
CA GLN A 25 3.46 9.76 -10.59
C GLN A 25 2.66 8.60 -11.20
N TYR A 26 1.84 7.93 -10.40
CA TYR A 26 1.16 6.71 -10.80
C TYR A 26 -0.35 6.81 -10.59
N LYS A 27 -1.08 5.99 -11.35
CA LYS A 27 -2.48 5.71 -11.06
C LYS A 27 -2.53 4.66 -9.95
N MET A 28 -3.59 4.65 -9.14
CA MET A 28 -3.70 3.69 -8.04
C MET A 28 -5.11 3.18 -7.81
N HIS A 29 -5.19 1.96 -7.28
CA HIS A 29 -6.39 1.39 -6.69
C HIS A 29 -6.06 0.82 -5.31
N THR A 30 -6.83 1.21 -4.30
CA THR A 30 -6.73 0.65 -2.95
C THR A 30 -7.89 -0.31 -2.72
N GLY A 31 -7.60 -1.50 -2.21
CA GLY A 31 -8.63 -2.52 -2.01
C GLY A 31 -8.18 -3.63 -1.08
N ILE A 32 -9.09 -4.57 -0.84
CA ILE A 32 -8.83 -5.75 -0.03
C ILE A 32 -8.27 -6.85 -0.93
N VAL A 33 -7.19 -7.50 -0.51
CA VAL A 33 -6.63 -8.66 -1.20
C VAL A 33 -7.64 -9.80 -1.12
N ILE A 34 -8.16 -10.22 -2.28
CA ILE A 34 -9.13 -11.31 -2.40
C ILE A 34 -8.49 -12.63 -2.85
N ASN A 35 -7.32 -12.55 -3.50
CA ASN A 35 -6.59 -13.71 -3.99
C ASN A 35 -5.10 -13.37 -4.15
N LYS A 36 -4.24 -14.38 -4.02
CA LYS A 36 -2.83 -14.29 -4.40
C LYS A 36 -2.32 -15.63 -4.91
N THR A 37 -1.40 -15.59 -5.87
CA THR A 37 -0.63 -16.76 -6.31
C THR A 37 0.84 -16.58 -5.93
N LYS A 38 1.76 -17.32 -6.56
CA LYS A 38 3.21 -17.11 -6.38
C LYS A 38 3.73 -15.86 -7.10
N GLU A 39 2.95 -15.30 -8.02
CA GLU A 39 3.38 -14.22 -8.91
C GLU A 39 2.35 -13.09 -9.02
N THR A 40 1.15 -13.27 -8.45
CA THR A 40 0.06 -12.31 -8.60
C THR A 40 -0.62 -12.00 -7.28
N VAL A 41 -1.10 -10.77 -7.16
CA VAL A 41 -2.04 -10.34 -6.14
C VAL A 41 -3.28 -9.76 -6.83
N GLN A 42 -4.45 -10.07 -6.31
CA GLN A 42 -5.71 -9.51 -6.75
C GLN A 42 -6.39 -8.78 -5.60
N ILE A 43 -6.82 -7.54 -5.85
CA ILE A 43 -7.65 -6.78 -4.92
C ILE A 43 -9.05 -6.58 -5.46
N SER A 44 -10.01 -6.45 -4.55
CA SER A 44 -11.34 -5.91 -4.85
C SER A 44 -11.46 -4.50 -4.29
N SER A 45 -11.95 -3.58 -5.13
CA SER A 45 -12.26 -2.20 -4.74
C SER A 45 -13.46 -1.70 -5.54
N GLU A 46 -14.52 -1.25 -4.86
CA GLU A 46 -15.71 -0.66 -5.51
C GLU A 46 -16.35 -1.53 -6.60
N GLY A 47 -16.33 -2.86 -6.44
CA GLY A 47 -16.86 -3.81 -7.42
C GLY A 47 -15.93 -4.08 -8.61
N LEU A 48 -14.73 -3.48 -8.64
CA LEU A 48 -13.67 -3.76 -9.60
C LEU A 48 -12.64 -4.72 -8.99
N THR A 49 -12.18 -5.65 -9.81
CA THR A 49 -11.03 -6.51 -9.47
C THR A 49 -9.79 -6.01 -10.20
N VAL A 50 -8.71 -5.81 -9.45
CA VAL A 50 -7.42 -5.34 -9.97
C VAL A 50 -6.36 -6.38 -9.69
N THR A 51 -5.68 -6.84 -10.76
CA THR A 51 -4.60 -7.82 -10.70
C THR A 51 -3.25 -7.13 -10.93
N ALA A 52 -2.26 -7.47 -10.12
CA ALA A 52 -0.87 -7.08 -10.33
C ALA A 52 0.03 -8.32 -10.37
N VAL A 53 0.94 -8.37 -11.34
CA VAL A 53 2.03 -9.35 -11.40
C VAL A 53 3.23 -8.75 -10.68
N VAL A 54 3.73 -9.42 -9.64
CA VAL A 54 4.78 -8.95 -8.74
C VAL A 54 5.76 -10.07 -8.44
N SER A 55 6.91 -9.73 -7.85
CA SER A 55 7.88 -10.75 -7.42
C SER A 55 7.38 -11.50 -6.18
N SER A 56 7.92 -12.69 -5.96
CA SER A 56 7.55 -13.54 -4.81
C SER A 56 7.85 -12.87 -3.46
N GLU A 57 8.93 -12.10 -3.38
CA GLU A 57 9.36 -11.40 -2.16
C GLU A 57 8.29 -10.38 -1.70
N VAL A 58 7.66 -9.67 -2.64
CA VAL A 58 6.56 -8.74 -2.33
C VAL A 58 5.36 -9.49 -1.76
N LEU A 59 5.14 -10.74 -2.17
CA LEU A 59 3.98 -11.55 -1.79
C LEU A 59 4.16 -12.26 -0.45
N GLU A 60 5.37 -12.35 0.10
CA GLU A 60 5.62 -12.95 1.42
C GLU A 60 4.89 -12.17 2.52
N ASP A 61 4.92 -10.84 2.44
CA ASP A 61 4.33 -9.93 3.43
C ASP A 61 2.84 -9.61 3.19
N ILE A 62 2.25 -10.07 2.09
CA ILE A 62 0.86 -9.82 1.70
C ILE A 62 0.00 -11.06 1.95
N GLN A 63 -1.12 -10.90 2.64
CA GLN A 63 -2.10 -11.96 2.90
C GLN A 63 -3.48 -11.61 2.33
N VAL A 64 -4.27 -12.63 2.05
CA VAL A 64 -5.69 -12.44 1.74
C VAL A 64 -6.38 -11.78 2.94
N GLY A 65 -7.17 -10.74 2.67
CA GLY A 65 -7.79 -9.88 3.68
C GLY A 65 -7.00 -8.62 4.03
N ASP A 66 -5.73 -8.50 3.61
CA ASP A 66 -4.98 -7.25 3.79
C ASP A 66 -5.57 -6.13 2.93
N THR A 67 -5.49 -4.90 3.42
CA THR A 67 -5.73 -3.70 2.61
C THR A 67 -4.41 -3.28 1.97
N VAL A 68 -4.38 -3.21 0.63
CA VAL A 68 -3.21 -2.78 -0.11
C VAL A 68 -3.58 -1.73 -1.16
N THR A 69 -2.65 -0.85 -1.49
CA THR A 69 -2.71 0.02 -2.66
C THR A 69 -1.81 -0.53 -3.75
N ILE A 70 -2.39 -0.73 -4.94
CA ILE A 70 -1.66 -1.06 -6.16
C ILE A 70 -1.46 0.23 -6.95
N TYR A 71 -0.21 0.68 -7.05
CA TYR A 71 0.20 1.72 -7.98
C TYR A 71 0.61 1.10 -9.30
N GLY A 72 0.29 1.73 -10.42
CA GLY A 72 0.72 1.29 -11.74
C GLY A 72 0.91 2.47 -12.70
N ALA A 73 1.80 2.30 -13.68
CA ALA A 73 1.97 3.26 -14.77
C ALA A 73 0.66 3.41 -15.57
N SER A 74 -0.06 2.30 -15.71
CA SER A 74 -1.41 2.25 -16.28
C SER A 74 -2.14 0.99 -15.84
N PHE A 75 -3.45 0.96 -16.08
CA PHE A 75 -4.31 -0.21 -15.87
C PHE A 75 -4.95 -0.58 -17.20
N MET A 76 -4.74 -1.82 -17.63
CA MET A 76 -5.39 -2.37 -18.82
C MET A 76 -6.67 -3.09 -18.42
N SER A 77 -7.79 -2.74 -19.05
CA SER A 77 -9.05 -3.44 -18.84
C SER A 77 -9.13 -4.68 -19.71
N ASN A 78 -9.54 -5.80 -19.12
CA ASN A 78 -10.01 -6.96 -19.85
C ASN A 78 -11.49 -6.76 -20.18
N MET A 79 -11.81 -6.56 -21.46
CA MET A 79 -13.18 -6.28 -21.90
C MET A 79 -14.17 -7.44 -21.65
N ALA A 80 -13.69 -8.68 -21.50
CA ALA A 80 -14.54 -9.84 -21.27
C ALA A 80 -14.90 -10.02 -19.78
N SER A 81 -13.96 -9.74 -18.88
CA SER A 81 -14.17 -9.91 -17.43
C SER A 81 -14.40 -8.60 -16.67
N GLY A 82 -14.08 -7.46 -17.26
CA GLY A 82 -14.08 -6.14 -16.58
C GLY A 82 -12.92 -5.94 -15.60
N GLU A 83 -12.01 -6.92 -15.48
CA GLU A 83 -10.86 -6.85 -14.57
C GLU A 83 -9.78 -5.90 -15.09
N LEU A 84 -9.09 -5.22 -14.17
CA LEU A 84 -7.95 -4.37 -14.48
C LEU A 84 -6.64 -5.09 -14.21
N SER A 85 -5.66 -4.92 -15.09
CA SER A 85 -4.29 -5.39 -14.91
C SER A 85 -3.32 -4.22 -14.80
N ALA A 86 -2.59 -4.14 -13.69
CA ALA A 86 -1.60 -3.10 -13.45
C ALA A 86 -0.32 -3.32 -14.30
N LYS A 87 0.21 -2.24 -14.87
CA LYS A 87 1.52 -2.24 -15.56
C LYS A 87 2.59 -1.62 -14.67
N ALA A 88 3.73 -2.31 -14.57
CA ALA A 88 4.85 -1.98 -13.70
C ALA A 88 4.38 -1.67 -12.25
N PRO A 89 3.76 -2.64 -11.57
CA PRO A 89 3.10 -2.37 -10.30
C PRO A 89 4.08 -2.11 -9.16
N ILE A 90 3.69 -1.21 -8.26
CA ILE A 90 4.29 -1.03 -6.93
C ILE A 90 3.19 -1.29 -5.91
N ILE A 91 3.47 -2.09 -4.88
CA ILE A 91 2.48 -2.47 -3.87
C ILE A 91 2.82 -1.79 -2.55
N GLU A 92 1.85 -1.06 -1.99
CA GLU A 92 1.92 -0.50 -0.64
C GLU A 92 0.91 -1.24 0.25
N LYS A 93 1.40 -1.95 1.27
CA LYS A 93 0.54 -2.56 2.27
C LYS A 93 0.18 -1.51 3.33
N LEU A 94 -1.11 -1.29 3.55
CA LEU A 94 -1.56 -0.43 4.63
C LEU A 94 -1.55 -1.25 5.93
N ALA A 95 -1.07 -0.65 7.02
CA ALA A 95 -1.03 -1.32 8.31
C ALA A 95 -2.40 -1.92 8.65
N SER A 96 -2.43 -3.22 8.89
CA SER A 96 -3.63 -3.91 9.35
C SER A 96 -4.01 -3.30 10.70
N LYS A 97 -5.21 -2.70 10.79
CA LYS A 97 -5.76 -2.31 12.09
C LYS A 97 -5.92 -3.62 12.87
N THR A 98 -5.09 -3.85 13.88
CA THR A 98 -5.21 -5.05 14.73
C THR A 98 -6.65 -5.14 15.23
N MET A 99 -7.42 -6.11 14.70
CA MET A 99 -8.74 -6.42 15.21
C MET A 99 -8.56 -7.09 16.56
N THR A 100 -8.81 -6.37 17.65
CA THR A 100 -9.18 -7.02 18.91
C THR A 100 -10.53 -7.71 18.68
N PRO A 101 -10.65 -9.03 18.91
CA PRO A 101 -11.90 -9.74 18.67
C PRO A 101 -12.90 -9.38 19.77
N ASN A 102 -13.77 -8.41 19.50
CA ASN A 102 -14.87 -8.06 20.39
C ASN A 102 -16.17 -8.55 19.74
N THR A 103 -16.62 -9.73 20.15
CA THR A 103 -17.99 -10.20 19.92
C THR A 103 -18.96 -9.21 20.55
N SER A 104 -19.71 -8.45 19.76
CA SER A 104 -21.01 -7.90 20.17
C SER A 104 -21.79 -7.38 18.97
N VAL A 105 -22.93 -8.00 18.74
CA VAL A 105 -24.00 -7.55 17.86
C VAL A 105 -24.66 -6.32 18.49
N ASN A 106 -24.64 -5.14 17.85
CA ASN A 106 -25.84 -4.30 17.81
C ASN A 106 -25.82 -3.25 16.69
N LYS A 107 -26.99 -3.14 16.08
CA LYS A 107 -27.50 -2.21 15.07
C LYS A 107 -27.58 -0.81 15.67
N SER A 108 -27.15 0.25 14.95
CA SER A 108 -27.81 1.58 14.83
C SER A 108 -26.85 2.74 14.51
N LYS A 109 -27.17 3.43 13.41
CA LYS A 109 -27.34 4.89 13.26
C LYS A 109 -26.14 5.85 13.44
N SER A 110 -25.85 6.55 12.33
CA SER A 110 -25.29 7.90 12.13
C SER A 110 -24.52 8.58 13.26
N ILE A 111 -23.29 9.02 12.95
CA ILE A 111 -22.79 10.34 13.37
C ILE A 111 -21.63 10.77 12.47
N SER A 112 -21.89 11.82 11.69
CA SER A 112 -20.96 12.90 11.41
C SER A 112 -20.37 13.46 12.70
N GLU A 113 -19.16 14.00 12.60
CA GLU A 113 -18.46 14.94 13.49
C GLU A 113 -17.12 14.45 14.07
N VAL A 114 -16.20 15.41 14.09
CA VAL A 114 -15.01 15.54 14.94
C VAL A 114 -13.67 15.16 14.30
N ASP A 115 -13.21 16.06 13.43
CA ASP A 115 -11.90 16.70 13.57
C ASP A 115 -11.53 16.86 15.06
N LYS A 116 -10.55 16.09 15.54
CA LYS A 116 -9.70 16.29 16.75
C LYS A 116 -9.12 14.96 17.30
N LYS A 117 -8.49 14.14 16.45
CA LYS A 117 -7.61 13.05 16.95
C LYS A 117 -6.31 12.84 16.18
N GLU A 118 -5.97 13.77 15.28
CA GLU A 118 -4.58 14.01 14.90
C GLU A 118 -3.86 14.65 16.08
N GLN A 119 -3.42 13.88 17.09
CA GLN A 119 -2.32 14.35 17.96
C GLN A 119 -1.67 13.30 18.85
N ASN A 120 -2.19 12.08 19.02
CA ASN A 120 -1.72 11.21 20.14
C ASN A 120 -1.18 9.82 19.76
N ALA A 121 -0.30 9.71 18.75
CA ALA A 121 0.45 8.46 18.56
C ALA A 121 1.87 8.63 17.99
N LEU A 122 2.42 9.86 17.95
CA LEU A 122 3.75 10.09 17.35
C LEU A 122 4.94 9.80 18.29
N ASP A 123 4.72 9.47 19.56
CA ASP A 123 5.77 9.46 20.59
C ASP A 123 6.33 8.08 20.98
N GLN A 124 6.24 7.05 20.14
CA GLN A 124 6.74 5.70 20.51
C GLN A 124 8.00 5.20 19.78
N HIS A 125 8.62 6.00 18.91
CA HIS A 125 9.89 5.59 18.28
C HIS A 125 10.96 6.68 18.38
N GLN A 126 12.12 6.32 18.92
CA GLN A 126 13.29 7.19 19.00
C GLN A 126 13.89 7.34 17.58
N LYS A 127 13.44 8.35 16.84
CA LYS A 127 14.00 8.70 15.52
C LYS A 127 15.39 9.29 15.68
N LEU A 128 16.39 8.67 15.04
CA LEU A 128 17.69 9.30 14.83
C LEU A 128 17.62 10.17 13.57
N SER A 129 17.77 11.48 13.74
CA SER A 129 17.83 12.44 12.65
C SER A 129 19.28 12.87 12.37
N GLY A 130 19.65 12.96 11.10
CA GLY A 130 20.95 13.43 10.64
C GLY A 130 20.80 14.52 9.60
N LYS A 131 21.69 15.51 9.61
CA LYS A 131 21.72 16.61 8.63
C LYS A 131 22.47 16.16 7.38
N VAL A 132 21.80 16.14 6.24
CA VAL A 132 22.46 15.94 4.93
C VAL A 132 23.18 17.24 4.56
N ILE A 133 24.48 17.15 4.30
CA ILE A 133 25.28 18.27 3.79
C ILE A 133 25.69 17.89 2.37
N GLU A 134 25.22 18.66 1.39
CA GLU A 134 25.60 18.54 -0.01
C GLU A 134 27.05 19.03 -0.18
N LYS A 135 27.86 18.35 -1.00
CA LYS A 135 29.30 18.61 -1.17
C LYS A 135 29.59 19.45 -2.40
#